data_AF-K6GJG8-F1
#
_entry.id   AF-K6GJG8-F1
#
_cell.length_a   1.000
_cell.length_b   1.000
_cell.length_c   1.000
_cell.angle_alpha   90.00
_cell.angle_beta   90.00
_cell.angle_gamma   90.00
#
_symmetry.space_group_name_H-M   'P 1'
#
loop_
_entity.id
_entity.type
_entity.pdbx_description
1 polymer ?
#
loop_
_entity_poly.entity_id
_entity_poly.type
_entity_poly.pdbx_seq_one_letter_code
_entity_poly.pdbx_strand_id
1 'polypeptide(L)'
;MIFYKVLLLFLLFIHATLQSSPSIELLNSELKNNYSFVERSLSKNNLEIDESKGTIHFAPNEITIKVSSPFQEIYRIDESSLEIHDIFLDQKQIVDLQELDSLFLNILINGVNQNSTHYELRLINPQGIDIVPRDGSNKISFIFMGSSLKLIRYIDSLGVEHGIELTKI
;
A
#
# COMPACT_ATOMS: atom_id res chain seq x y z
N MET A 1 -52.44 -16.71 14.66
CA MET A 1 -51.11 -17.07 15.24
C MET A 1 -50.02 -17.33 14.16
N ILE A 2 -50.13 -16.74 12.96
CA ILE A 2 -49.20 -16.97 11.83
C ILE A 2 -48.44 -15.68 11.46
N PHE A 3 -49.04 -14.49 11.64
CA PHE A 3 -48.41 -13.20 11.34
C PHE A 3 -47.18 -12.88 12.22
N TYR A 4 -47.17 -13.26 13.50
CA TYR A 4 -46.01 -13.03 14.38
C TYR A 4 -44.79 -13.89 14.02
N LYS A 5 -44.98 -15.07 13.39
CA LYS A 5 -43.86 -15.94 12.98
C LYS A 5 -43.13 -15.42 11.74
N VAL A 6 -43.82 -14.69 10.86
CA VAL A 6 -43.22 -14.09 9.65
C VAL A 6 -42.45 -12.81 9.98
N LEU A 7 -42.93 -12.01 10.94
CA LEU A 7 -42.24 -10.80 11.42
C LEU A 7 -40.87 -11.12 12.06
N LEU A 8 -40.76 -12.26 12.76
CA LEU A 8 -39.50 -12.71 13.36
C LEU A 8 -38.45 -13.13 12.32
N LEU A 9 -38.89 -13.66 11.16
CA LEU A 9 -37.99 -14.03 10.07
C LEU A 9 -37.36 -12.81 9.38
N PHE A 10 -38.06 -11.67 9.35
CA PHE A 10 -37.56 -10.45 8.72
C PHE A 10 -36.51 -9.72 9.59
N LEU A 11 -36.55 -9.90 10.91
CA LEU A 11 -35.58 -9.33 11.86
C LEU A 11 -34.19 -10.00 11.79
N LEU A 12 -34.08 -11.20 11.22
CA LEU A 12 -32.78 -11.90 11.08
C LEU A 12 -31.95 -11.43 9.87
N PHE A 13 -32.55 -10.68 8.93
CA PHE A 13 -31.87 -10.22 7.71
C PHE A 13 -31.20 -8.85 7.84
N ILE A 14 -31.32 -8.16 8.98
CA ILE A 14 -30.58 -6.92 9.25
C ILE A 14 -29.27 -7.25 9.98
N HIS A 15 -28.48 -8.18 9.44
CA HIS A 15 -27.05 -8.14 9.68
C HIS A 15 -26.46 -7.24 8.60
N ALA A 16 -26.73 -5.93 8.72
CA ALA A 16 -25.89 -4.96 8.04
C ALA A 16 -24.48 -5.20 8.57
N THR A 17 -23.59 -5.73 7.73
CA THR A 17 -22.18 -5.84 8.07
C THR A 17 -21.69 -4.41 8.29
N LEU A 18 -21.63 -3.96 9.55
CA LEU A 18 -20.91 -2.74 9.90
C LEU A 18 -19.45 -3.01 9.55
N GLN A 19 -19.04 -2.61 8.34
CA GLN A 19 -17.65 -2.57 8.00
C GLN A 19 -17.07 -1.35 8.71
N SER A 20 -16.39 -1.59 9.82
CA SER A 20 -15.66 -0.55 10.53
C SER A 20 -14.56 0.00 9.63
N SER A 21 -14.38 1.32 9.62
CA SER A 21 -13.24 1.95 8.94
C SER A 21 -11.93 1.34 9.44
N PRO A 22 -10.93 1.15 8.57
CA PRO A 22 -9.63 0.64 8.97
C PRO A 22 -8.97 1.58 10.00
N SER A 23 -8.35 0.99 11.02
CA SER A 23 -7.55 1.74 12.01
C SER A 23 -6.09 1.87 11.54
N ILE A 24 -5.35 2.78 12.17
CA ILE A 24 -3.92 2.94 11.84
C ILE A 24 -3.11 1.76 12.36
N GLU A 25 -3.50 1.17 13.48
CA GLU A 25 -2.91 -0.06 14.00
C GLU A 25 -3.10 -1.21 13.01
N LEU A 26 -4.30 -1.32 12.41
CA LEU A 26 -4.56 -2.28 11.34
C LEU A 26 -3.65 -2.01 10.14
N LEU A 27 -3.55 -0.77 9.66
CA LEU A 27 -2.65 -0.41 8.56
C LEU A 27 -1.20 -0.78 8.83
N ASN A 28 -0.68 -0.42 10.00
CA ASN A 28 0.70 -0.75 10.39
C ASN A 28 0.93 -2.26 10.49
N SER A 29 -0.07 -3.01 10.96
CA SER A 29 0.01 -4.48 10.98
C SER A 29 -0.06 -5.09 9.57
N GLU A 30 -0.87 -4.52 8.68
CA GLU A 30 -1.01 -5.01 7.31
C GLU A 30 0.23 -4.71 6.48
N LEU A 31 0.85 -3.54 6.62
CA LEU A 31 2.08 -3.16 5.91
C LEU A 31 3.25 -4.11 6.17
N LYS A 32 3.29 -4.80 7.31
CA LYS A 32 4.39 -5.69 7.70
C LYS A 32 4.22 -7.15 7.26
N ASN A 33 3.22 -7.45 6.41
CA ASN A 33 3.05 -8.81 5.87
C ASN A 33 3.80 -8.98 4.55
N ASN A 34 4.02 -10.23 4.18
CA ASN A 34 4.50 -10.56 2.85
C ASN A 34 3.36 -10.46 1.84
N TYR A 35 3.67 -9.94 0.65
CA TYR A 35 2.71 -9.78 -0.43
C TYR A 35 3.27 -10.29 -1.75
N SER A 36 2.40 -10.81 -2.59
CA SER A 36 2.55 -10.68 -4.04
C SER A 36 1.82 -9.43 -4.49
N PHE A 37 2.34 -8.78 -5.54
CA PHE A 37 1.75 -7.55 -6.06
C PHE A 37 1.63 -7.56 -7.58
N VAL A 38 0.64 -6.81 -8.05
CA VAL A 38 0.52 -6.34 -9.43
C VAL A 38 0.41 -4.83 -9.38
N GLU A 39 1.36 -4.12 -9.97
CA GLU A 39 1.32 -2.68 -10.10
C GLU A 39 0.86 -2.30 -11.51
N ARG A 40 0.01 -1.29 -11.61
CA ARG A 40 -0.28 -0.61 -12.86
C ARG A 40 0.02 0.86 -12.73
N SER A 41 0.74 1.41 -13.70
CA SER A 41 1.05 2.83 -13.76
C SER A 41 0.41 3.45 -15.00
N LEU A 42 -0.05 4.70 -14.88
CA LEU A 42 -0.66 5.46 -15.97
C LEU A 42 0.10 6.77 -16.16
N SER A 43 0.84 6.87 -17.27
CA SER A 43 1.52 8.10 -17.65
C SER A 43 0.53 9.07 -18.31
N LYS A 44 0.37 10.26 -17.73
CA LYS A 44 -0.50 11.31 -18.29
C LYS A 44 -0.03 11.81 -19.66
N ASN A 45 1.27 11.69 -19.95
CA ASN A 45 1.87 12.24 -21.16
C ASN A 45 1.71 11.28 -22.36
N ASN A 46 1.81 9.98 -22.11
CA ASN A 46 1.79 8.97 -23.19
C ASN A 46 0.47 8.21 -23.30
N LEU A 47 -0.43 8.33 -22.31
CA LEU A 47 -1.66 7.52 -22.20
C LEU A 47 -1.39 6.00 -22.23
N GLU A 48 -0.19 5.61 -21.82
CA GLU A 48 0.24 4.22 -21.72
C GLU A 48 0.00 3.70 -20.31
N ILE A 49 -0.44 2.44 -20.25
CA ILE A 49 -0.56 1.68 -19.01
C ILE A 49 0.55 0.64 -19.00
N ASP A 50 1.47 0.78 -18.06
CA ASP A 50 2.47 -0.24 -17.80
C ASP A 50 2.01 -1.13 -16.63
N GLU A 51 2.45 -2.39 -16.65
CA GLU A 51 2.14 -3.35 -15.60
C GLU A 51 3.43 -4.01 -15.10
N SER A 52 3.64 -3.99 -13.78
CA SER A 52 4.72 -4.71 -13.12
C SER A 52 4.16 -5.75 -12.14
N LYS A 53 4.92 -6.81 -11.88
CA LYS A 53 4.50 -7.90 -10.97
C LYS A 53 5.65 -8.33 -10.11
N GLY A 54 5.37 -8.68 -8.86
CA GLY A 54 6.43 -9.11 -7.97
C GLY A 54 5.99 -9.59 -6.60
N THR A 55 6.95 -9.64 -5.69
CA THR A 55 6.72 -9.93 -4.28
C THR A 55 7.40 -8.92 -3.37
N ILE A 56 6.82 -8.72 -2.19
CA ILE A 56 7.38 -7.96 -1.09
C ILE A 56 7.52 -8.91 0.09
N HIS A 57 8.72 -9.01 0.63
CA HIS A 57 9.02 -9.80 1.82
C HIS A 57 9.49 -8.87 2.93
N PHE A 58 8.78 -8.88 4.05
CA PHE A 58 9.13 -8.14 5.25
C PHE A 58 9.80 -9.07 6.25
N ALA A 59 11.06 -8.79 6.55
CA ALA A 59 11.80 -9.39 7.64
C ALA A 59 12.09 -8.32 8.72
N PRO A 60 12.49 -8.71 9.94
CA PRO A 60 12.72 -7.75 11.03
C PRO A 60 13.70 -6.62 10.70
N ASN A 61 14.71 -6.87 9.86
CA ASN A 61 15.81 -5.94 9.58
C ASN A 61 15.97 -5.62 8.09
N GLU A 62 15.11 -6.17 7.23
CA GLU A 62 15.23 -6.04 5.78
C GLU A 62 13.86 -6.15 5.14
N ILE A 63 13.59 -5.29 4.16
CA ILE A 63 12.48 -5.42 3.22
C ILE A 63 13.07 -5.80 1.87
N THR A 64 12.62 -6.91 1.30
CA THR A 64 13.00 -7.32 -0.06
C THR A 64 11.82 -7.17 -1.00
N ILE A 65 11.94 -6.34 -2.03
CA ILE A 65 10.98 -6.25 -3.13
C ILE A 65 11.62 -6.91 -4.36
N LYS A 66 10.93 -7.88 -4.96
CA LYS A 66 11.37 -8.55 -6.19
C LYS A 66 10.38 -8.25 -7.29
N VAL A 67 10.78 -7.49 -8.29
CA VAL A 67 10.03 -7.34 -9.54
C VAL A 67 10.40 -8.54 -10.43
N SER A 68 9.38 -9.28 -10.84
CA SER A 68 9.50 -10.49 -11.66
C SER A 68 9.17 -10.24 -13.13
N SER A 69 8.46 -9.16 -13.44
CA SER A 69 8.02 -8.78 -14.78
C SER A 69 7.72 -7.28 -14.81
N PRO A 70 7.98 -6.58 -15.94
CA PRO A 70 8.62 -7.09 -17.15
C PRO A 70 10.15 -7.16 -17.02
N PHE A 71 10.75 -6.28 -16.22
CA PHE A 71 12.18 -6.24 -15.96
C PHE A 71 12.45 -6.79 -14.57
N GLN A 72 13.40 -7.73 -14.48
CA GLN A 72 13.71 -8.39 -13.22
C GLN A 72 14.63 -7.51 -12.39
N GLU A 73 14.12 -7.04 -11.26
CA GLU A 73 14.85 -6.17 -10.34
C GLU A 73 14.65 -6.65 -8.90
N ILE A 74 15.68 -6.48 -8.07
CA ILE A 74 15.60 -6.76 -6.64
C ILE A 74 15.99 -5.50 -5.88
N TYR A 75 15.08 -5.03 -5.03
CA TYR A 75 15.33 -3.96 -4.08
C TYR A 75 15.49 -4.58 -2.69
N ARG A 76 16.58 -4.25 -1.99
CA ARG A 76 16.77 -4.56 -0.58
C ARG A 76 16.87 -3.27 0.19
N ILE A 77 16.02 -3.14 1.19
CA ILE A 77 15.96 -1.97 2.07
C ILE A 77 16.32 -2.45 3.46
N ASP A 78 17.39 -1.90 4.04
CA ASP A 78 17.75 -2.11 5.43
C ASP A 78 17.63 -0.80 6.23
N GLU A 79 18.29 -0.69 7.39
CA GLU A 79 18.20 0.49 8.24
C GLU A 79 18.83 1.75 7.64
N SER A 80 19.79 1.61 6.72
CA SER A 80 20.57 2.74 6.21
C SER A 80 20.63 2.83 4.70
N SER A 81 20.30 1.77 3.97
CA SER A 81 20.53 1.71 2.54
C SER A 81 19.39 1.06 1.77
N LEU A 82 19.29 1.50 0.51
CA LEU A 82 18.53 0.85 -0.55
C LEU A 82 19.54 0.29 -1.56
N GLU A 83 19.66 -1.04 -1.63
CA GLU A 83 20.33 -1.73 -2.73
C GLU A 83 19.32 -1.98 -3.85
N ILE A 84 19.66 -1.59 -5.08
CA ILE A 84 18.92 -1.86 -6.30
C ILE A 84 19.78 -2.77 -7.16
N HIS A 85 19.25 -3.93 -7.55
CA HIS A 85 19.92 -4.90 -8.39
C HIS A 85 19.11 -5.17 -9.65
N ASP A 86 19.57 -4.65 -10.79
CA ASP A 86 19.06 -5.01 -12.12
C ASP A 86 19.62 -6.39 -12.49
N ILE A 87 18.75 -7.38 -12.59
CA ILE A 87 19.13 -8.77 -12.84
C ILE A 87 19.51 -8.98 -14.32
N PHE A 88 18.90 -8.22 -15.23
CA PHE A 88 19.16 -8.38 -16.66
C PHE A 88 20.54 -7.84 -17.03
N LEU A 89 20.93 -6.71 -16.43
CA LEU A 89 22.22 -6.06 -16.66
C LEU A 89 23.32 -6.48 -15.67
N ASP A 90 22.98 -7.26 -14.64
CA ASP A 90 23.87 -7.63 -13.53
C ASP A 90 24.53 -6.39 -12.88
N GLN A 91 23.72 -5.33 -12.71
CA GLN A 91 24.17 -4.04 -12.18
C GLN A 91 23.58 -3.79 -10.80
N LYS A 92 24.43 -3.28 -9.90
CA LYS A 92 24.02 -2.89 -8.55
C LYS A 92 24.25 -1.42 -8.29
N GLN A 93 23.29 -0.79 -7.62
CA GLN A 93 23.39 0.54 -7.07
C GLN A 93 23.02 0.49 -5.59
N ILE A 94 23.76 1.22 -4.77
CA ILE A 94 23.45 1.41 -3.35
C ILE A 94 23.20 2.89 -3.13
N VAL A 95 22.07 3.21 -2.49
CA VAL A 95 21.67 4.57 -2.15
C VAL A 95 21.51 4.67 -0.64
N ASP A 96 22.06 5.71 -0.03
CA ASP A 96 21.84 6.00 1.38
C ASP A 96 20.39 6.49 1.58
N LEU A 97 19.66 5.86 2.51
CA LEU A 97 18.28 6.24 2.81
C LEU A 97 18.16 7.68 3.33
N GLN A 98 19.22 8.24 3.92
CA GLN A 98 19.25 9.64 4.36
C GLN A 98 19.23 10.63 3.20
N GLU A 99 19.65 10.19 2.01
CA GLU A 99 19.62 11.00 0.78
C GLU A 99 18.25 10.90 0.07
N LEU A 100 17.39 9.98 0.48
CA LEU A 100 16.06 9.76 -0.11
C LEU A 100 14.97 10.52 0.66
N ASP A 101 14.46 11.59 0.05
CA ASP A 101 13.23 12.24 0.52
C ASP A 101 12.00 11.54 -0.05
N SER A 102 11.64 10.38 0.55
CA SER A 102 10.49 9.58 0.12
C SER A 102 9.58 9.24 1.29
N LEU A 103 8.43 9.92 1.36
CA LEU A 103 7.40 9.61 2.34
C LEU A 103 6.90 8.17 2.21
N PHE A 104 6.74 7.67 0.98
CA PHE A 104 6.25 6.30 0.76
C PHE A 104 7.22 5.26 1.34
N LEU A 105 8.52 5.42 1.09
CA LEU A 105 9.54 4.54 1.64
C LEU A 105 9.60 4.64 3.17
N ASN A 106 9.51 5.85 3.71
CA ASN A 106 9.46 6.05 5.16
C ASN A 106 8.25 5.34 5.81
N ILE A 107 7.06 5.42 5.20
CA ILE A 107 5.88 4.69 5.67
C ILE A 107 6.09 3.17 5.58
N LEU A 108 6.72 2.68 4.51
CA LEU A 108 6.98 1.27 4.34
C LEU A 108 7.91 0.72 5.44
N ILE A 109 8.96 1.47 5.79
CA ILE A 109 9.96 1.08 6.79
C ILE A 109 9.42 1.26 8.22
N ASN A 110 8.94 2.46 8.54
CA ASN A 110 8.62 2.87 9.91
C ASN A 110 7.15 2.72 10.27
N GLY A 111 6.29 2.47 9.28
CA GLY A 111 4.84 2.53 9.44
C GLY A 111 4.32 3.96 9.53
N VAL A 112 3.03 4.06 9.85
CA VAL A 112 2.28 5.30 9.95
C VAL A 112 2.17 5.74 11.40
N ASN A 113 2.50 7.00 11.66
CA ASN A 113 2.40 7.67 12.95
C ASN A 113 1.22 8.65 12.93
N GLN A 114 0.24 8.43 13.82
CA GLN A 114 -0.93 9.29 13.98
C GLN A 114 -0.58 10.74 14.36
N ASN A 115 0.56 10.94 15.03
CA ASN A 115 1.01 12.24 15.53
C ASN A 115 2.14 12.84 14.68
N SER A 116 2.25 12.43 13.41
CA SER A 116 3.26 12.94 12.50
C SER A 116 3.11 14.46 12.28
N THR A 117 4.24 15.16 12.32
CA THR A 117 4.33 16.58 11.91
C THR A 117 4.47 16.75 10.40
N HIS A 118 4.68 15.67 9.64
CA HIS A 118 4.96 15.71 8.19
C HIS A 118 3.72 15.45 7.33
N TYR A 119 2.70 14.80 7.88
CA TYR A 119 1.48 14.45 7.14
C TYR A 119 0.25 14.47 8.04
N GLU A 120 -0.92 14.46 7.42
CA GLU A 120 -2.22 14.24 8.02
C GLU A 120 -2.79 12.89 7.61
N LEU A 121 -3.59 12.30 8.48
CA LEU A 121 -4.34 11.08 8.19
C LEU A 121 -5.79 11.45 7.93
N ARG A 122 -6.35 10.96 6.82
CA ARG A 122 -7.76 11.14 6.48
C ARG A 122 -8.39 9.78 6.23
N LEU A 123 -9.45 9.46 6.99
CA LEU A 123 -10.20 8.24 6.78
C LEU A 123 -11.09 8.38 5.55
N ILE A 124 -10.93 7.46 4.60
CA ILE A 124 -11.78 7.32 3.42
C ILE A 124 -12.89 6.35 3.80
N ASN A 125 -14.04 6.87 4.18
CA ASN A 125 -15.15 6.04 4.61
C ASN A 125 -15.78 5.34 3.38
N PRO A 126 -15.93 3.99 3.35
CA PRO A 126 -15.71 3.03 4.44
C PRO A 126 -14.42 2.20 4.40
N GLN A 127 -13.49 2.42 3.46
CA GLN A 127 -12.51 1.39 3.10
C GLN A 127 -11.05 1.85 2.98
N GLY A 128 -10.67 3.05 3.43
CA GLY A 128 -9.27 3.44 3.29
C GLY A 128 -8.75 4.49 4.26
N ILE A 129 -7.44 4.67 4.21
CA ILE A 129 -6.68 5.71 4.92
C ILE A 129 -5.86 6.45 3.86
N ASP A 130 -6.09 7.75 3.73
CA ASP A 130 -5.23 8.66 3.01
C ASP A 130 -4.15 9.20 3.95
N ILE A 131 -2.92 9.18 3.49
CA ILE A 131 -1.80 9.92 4.07
C ILE A 131 -1.58 11.15 3.19
N VAL A 132 -1.84 12.32 3.74
CA VAL A 132 -1.77 13.60 3.04
C VAL A 132 -0.54 14.37 3.53
N PRO A 133 0.52 14.46 2.72
CA PRO A 133 1.70 15.24 3.06
C PRO A 133 1.37 16.71 3.33
N ARG A 134 2.07 17.33 4.29
CA ARG A 134 1.92 18.77 4.59
C ARG A 134 2.79 19.67 3.71
N ASP A 135 3.78 19.10 3.04
CA ASP A 135 4.68 19.80 2.10
C ASP A 135 4.04 20.06 0.72
N GLY A 136 2.81 19.56 0.49
CA GLY A 136 2.08 19.71 -0.76
C GLY A 136 2.37 18.61 -1.79
N SER A 137 3.20 17.62 -1.46
CA SER A 137 3.38 16.43 -2.29
C SER A 137 2.12 15.57 -2.36
N ASN A 138 2.08 14.66 -3.33
CA ASN A 138 0.90 13.86 -3.61
C ASN A 138 0.57 12.91 -2.44
N LYS A 139 -0.73 12.77 -2.16
CA LYS A 139 -1.20 11.83 -1.13
C LYS A 139 -0.94 10.37 -1.52
N ILE A 140 -0.87 9.51 -0.51
CA ILE A 140 -0.84 8.05 -0.65
C ILE A 140 -2.11 7.48 -0.03
N SER A 141 -2.84 6.66 -0.78
CA SER A 141 -4.09 6.04 -0.36
C SER A 141 -3.88 4.55 -0.10
N PHE A 142 -4.26 4.08 1.09
CA PHE A 142 -4.27 2.67 1.47
C PHE A 142 -5.71 2.18 1.54
N ILE A 143 -6.06 1.18 0.73
CA ILE A 143 -7.44 0.72 0.54
C ILE A 143 -7.57 -0.73 0.99
N PHE A 144 -8.58 -0.99 1.81
CA PHE A 144 -8.85 -2.24 2.49
C PHE A 144 -10.10 -2.92 1.96
N MET A 145 -10.08 -4.25 1.95
CA MET A 145 -11.27 -5.09 1.80
C MET A 145 -11.40 -5.95 3.05
N GLY A 146 -12.40 -5.66 3.89
CA GLY A 146 -12.44 -6.18 5.25
C GLY A 146 -11.23 -5.70 6.05
N SER A 147 -10.48 -6.62 6.64
CA SER A 147 -9.25 -6.33 7.40
C SER A 147 -7.97 -6.44 6.56
N SER A 148 -8.07 -6.71 5.25
CA SER A 148 -6.90 -6.90 4.40
C SER A 148 -6.57 -5.64 3.60
N LEU A 149 -5.31 -5.21 3.63
CA LEU A 149 -4.82 -4.20 2.70
C LEU A 149 -4.79 -4.80 1.29
N LYS A 150 -5.46 -4.16 0.34
CA LYS A 150 -5.64 -4.67 -1.03
C LYS A 150 -5.06 -3.80 -2.11
N LEU A 151 -4.99 -2.50 -1.88
CA LEU A 151 -4.54 -1.56 -2.90
C LEU A 151 -3.85 -0.37 -2.25
N ILE A 152 -2.67 -0.03 -2.78
CA ILE A 152 -1.99 1.23 -2.51
C ILE A 152 -2.07 2.07 -3.76
N ARG A 153 -2.43 3.35 -3.63
CA ARG A 153 -2.44 4.31 -4.75
C ARG A 153 -1.65 5.55 -4.40
N TYR A 154 -0.86 6.04 -5.35
CA TYR A 154 -0.15 7.31 -5.23
C TYR A 154 0.13 7.88 -6.61
N ILE A 155 0.61 9.13 -6.64
CA ILE A 155 1.13 9.76 -7.85
C ILE A 155 2.59 10.11 -7.56
N ASP A 156 3.50 9.70 -8.42
CA ASP A 156 4.92 9.97 -8.24
C ASP A 156 5.29 11.44 -8.52
N SER A 157 6.58 11.78 -8.40
CA SER A 157 7.08 13.13 -8.66
C SER A 157 7.04 13.53 -10.14
N LEU A 158 6.89 12.56 -11.05
CA LEU A 158 6.76 12.75 -12.49
C LEU A 158 5.29 12.90 -12.93
N GLY A 159 4.34 12.73 -12.00
CA GLY A 159 2.91 12.82 -12.28
C GLY A 159 2.29 11.53 -12.82
N VAL A 160 3.01 10.40 -12.75
CA VAL A 160 2.51 9.07 -13.10
C VAL A 160 1.64 8.55 -11.97
N GLU A 161 0.45 8.04 -12.30
CA GLU A 161 -0.46 7.47 -11.31
C GLU A 161 -0.18 5.98 -11.13
N HIS A 162 -0.02 5.52 -9.89
CA HIS A 162 0.28 4.12 -9.57
C HIS A 162 -0.86 3.48 -8.78
N GLY A 163 -1.16 2.22 -9.10
CA GLY A 163 -2.03 1.35 -8.32
C GLY A 163 -1.36 0.00 -8.08
N ILE A 164 -0.98 -0.28 -6.84
CA ILE A 164 -0.34 -1.53 -6.42
C ILE A 164 -1.37 -2.42 -5.74
N GLU A 165 -1.86 -3.43 -6.47
CA GLU A 165 -2.76 -4.45 -5.97
C GLU A 165 -1.97 -5.49 -5.18
N LEU A 166 -2.47 -5.84 -3.99
CA LEU A 166 -1.77 -6.68 -3.02
C LEU A 166 -2.54 -7.97 -2.71
N THR A 167 -1.82 -9.09 -2.74
CA THR A 167 -2.30 -10.40 -2.30
C THR A 167 -1.33 -10.96 -1.26
N LYS A 168 -1.76 -11.06 -0.01
CA LYS A 168 -0.96 -11.59 1.10
C LYS A 168 -0.52 -13.03 0.81
N ILE A 169 0.74 -13.36 1.13
CA ILE A 169 1.38 -14.68 0.91
C ILE A 169 1.94 -15.27 2.20
#